data_AF-J9FBG8-F1
#
_entry.id   AF-J9FBG8-F1
#
_cell.length_a   1.000
_cell.length_b   1.000
_cell.length_c   1.000
_cell.angle_alpha   90.00
_cell.angle_beta   90.00
_cell.angle_gamma   90.00
#
_symmetry.space_group_name_H-M   'P 1'
#
loop_
_entity.id
_entity.type
_entity.pdbx_description
1 polymer ?
#
loop_
_entity_poly.entity_id
_entity_poly.type
_entity_poly.pdbx_seq_one_letter_code
_entity_poly.pdbx_strand_id
1 'polypeptide(L)' 'MRNYRLYCYQSTTGVKFVVVGSLSLSSGVDGLLRRIYELYADFALKNPFYSIDMPIRCQRFDDAIRCLIERQDKFSMLTV' A
#
# COMPACT_ATOMS: atom_id res chain seq x y z
N MET A 1 -24.44 -6.17 8.78
CA MET A 1 -23.79 -5.16 7.90
C MET A 1 -22.28 -5.35 8.01
N ARG A 2 -21.57 -5.59 6.90
CA ARG A 2 -20.10 -5.68 6.92
C ARG A 2 -19.56 -4.26 7.01
N ASN A 3 -18.97 -3.91 8.16
CA ASN A 3 -18.40 -2.60 8.38
C ASN A 3 -16.95 -2.59 7.87
N TYR A 4 -16.70 -1.90 6.76
CA TYR A 4 -15.36 -1.69 6.19
C TYR A 4 -15.06 -0.19 6.11
N ARG A 5 -13.79 0.17 6.18
CA ARG A 5 -13.30 1.53 5.96
C ARG A 5 -12.38 1.56 4.75
N LEU A 6 -12.48 2.65 4.01
CA LEU A 6 -11.61 3.00 2.89
C LEU A 6 -10.60 4.03 3.38
N TYR A 7 -9.32 3.71 3.23
CA TYR A 7 -8.22 4.62 3.50
C TYR A 7 -7.59 4.99 2.17
N CYS A 8 -7.33 6.28 1.96
CA CYS A 8 -6.80 6.79 0.70
C CYS A 8 -5.64 7.74 0.98
N TYR A 9 -4.52 7.49 0.31
CA TYR A 9 -3.40 8.41 0.24
C TYR A 9 -3.22 8.85 -1.21
N GLN A 10 -3.09 10.15 -1.43
CA GLN A 10 -2.83 10.73 -2.75
C GLN A 10 -1.42 11.31 -2.77
N SER A 11 -0.61 10.89 -3.75
CA SER A 11 0.71 11.46 -3.98
C SER A 11 0.62 12.88 -4.56
N THR A 12 1.73 13.63 -4.49
CA THR A 12 1.86 14.95 -5.13
C THR A 12 1.70 14.89 -6.66
N THR A 13 2.00 13.76 -7.27
CA THR A 13 1.81 13.50 -8.71
C THR A 13 0.38 13.08 -9.07
N GLY A 14 -0.52 12.97 -8.09
CA GLY A 14 -1.95 12.66 -8.30
C GLY A 14 -2.30 11.17 -8.28
N VAL A 15 -1.34 10.27 -8.03
CA VAL A 15 -1.59 8.82 -7.91
C VAL A 15 -2.26 8.54 -6.57
N LYS A 16 -3.35 7.76 -6.59
CA LYS A 16 -4.13 7.41 -5.39
C LYS A 16 -3.88 5.96 -4.98
N PHE A 17 -3.52 5.77 -3.72
CA PHE A 17 -3.32 4.49 -3.06
C PHE A 17 -4.49 4.26 -2.11
N VAL A 18 -5.24 3.18 -2.35
CA VAL A 18 -6.45 2.89 -1.58
C VAL A 18 -6.32 1.55 -0.89
N VAL A 19 -6.59 1.51 0.40
CA VAL A 19 -6.64 0.30 1.22
C VAL A 19 -8.06 0.15 1.76
N VAL A 20 -8.63 -1.05 1.58
CA VAL A 20 -9.92 -1.43 2.17
C VAL A 20 -9.63 -2.34 3.36
N GLY A 21 -10.08 -1.93 4.55
CA GLY A 21 -9.81 -2.65 5.78
C GLY A 21 -11.00 -2.71 6.72
N SER A 22 -10.91 -3.56 7.75
CA SER A 22 -11.83 -3.57 8.88
C SER A 22 -11.66 -2.31 9.75
N LEU A 23 -12.64 -1.98 10.60
CA LEU A 23 -12.52 -0.85 11.54
C LEU A 23 -11.38 -1.02 12.55
N SER A 24 -10.97 -2.25 12.85
CA SER A 24 -9.81 -2.54 13.72
C SER A 24 -8.49 -2.07 13.11
N LEU A 25 -8.42 -1.93 11.78
CA LEU A 25 -7.26 -1.45 11.04
C LEU A 25 -7.16 0.08 11.06
N SER A 26 -7.51 0.76 12.16
CA SER A 26 -7.44 2.24 12.20
C SER A 26 -6.05 2.76 12.60
N SER A 27 -5.27 1.95 13.31
CA SER A 27 -3.91 2.28 13.72
C SER A 27 -2.91 1.90 12.63
N GLY A 28 -2.00 2.82 12.27
CA GLY A 28 -0.85 2.52 11.41
C GLY A 28 -1.11 2.51 9.89
N VAL A 29 -2.35 2.69 9.43
CA VAL A 29 -2.68 2.65 7.99
C VAL A 29 -2.06 3.80 7.20
N ASP A 30 -1.95 5.01 7.78
CA ASP A 30 -1.24 6.11 7.13
C ASP A 30 0.24 5.77 6.86
N GLY A 31 0.88 5.08 7.79
CA GLY A 31 2.25 4.59 7.65
C GLY A 31 2.36 3.49 6.58
N LEU A 32 1.39 2.56 6.55
CA LEU A 32 1.28 1.54 5.50
C LEU A 32 1.14 2.18 4.12
N LEU A 33 0.20 3.12 3.96
CA LEU A 33 -0.05 3.81 2.68
C LEU A 33 1.18 4.59 2.21
N ARG A 34 1.89 5.26 3.11
CA ARG A 34 3.16 5.94 2.78
C ARG A 34 4.22 4.94 2.32
N ARG A 35 4.32 3.77 2.96
CA ARG A 35 5.28 2.73 2.57
C ARG A 35 4.93 2.09 1.23
N ILE A 36 3.65 1.93 0.92
CA ILE A 36 3.18 1.50 -0.42
C ILE A 36 3.59 2.52 -1.47
N TYR A 37 3.46 3.83 -1.19
CA TYR A 37 3.93 4.87 -2.10
C TYR A 37 5.45 4.82 -2.33
N GLU A 38 6.25 4.57 -1.28
CA GLU A 38 7.70 4.37 -1.42
C GLU A 38 8.04 3.20 -2.35
N LEU A 39 7.36 2.05 -2.16
CA LEU A 39 7.52 0.89 -3.05
C LEU A 39 7.09 1.21 -4.49
N TYR A 40 5.99 1.93 -4.67
CA TYR A 40 5.56 2.38 -5.99
C TYR A 40 6.64 3.24 -6.66
N ALA A 41 7.21 4.21 -5.94
CA ALA A 41 8.28 5.05 -6.47
C ALA A 41 9.51 4.23 -6.88
N ASP A 42 9.87 3.21 -6.11
CA ASP A 42 11.03 2.35 -6.39
C ASP A 42 10.84 1.45 -7.62
N PHE A 43 9.65 0.89 -7.82
CA PHE A 43 9.40 -0.09 -8.87
C PHE A 43 8.79 0.50 -10.16
N ALA A 44 8.04 1.60 -10.05
CA ALA A 44 7.41 2.27 -11.18
C ALA A 44 8.24 3.46 -11.69
N LEU A 45 8.62 4.40 -10.81
CA LEU A 45 9.25 5.65 -11.24
C LEU A 45 10.74 5.50 -11.58
N LYS A 46 11.44 4.54 -10.96
CA LYS A 46 12.85 4.25 -11.29
C LYS A 46 13.00 3.32 -12.49
N ASN A 47 11.92 2.76 -13.01
CA ASN A 47 11.98 1.87 -14.16
C ASN A 47 11.79 2.69 -15.46
N PRO A 48 12.85 2.90 -16.27
CA PRO A 48 12.76 3.73 -17.47
C PRO A 48 11.82 3.16 -18.55
N PHE A 49 11.41 1.90 -18.42
CA PHE A 49 10.49 1.24 -19.37
C PHE A 49 9.04 1.20 -18.86
N TYR A 50 8.76 1.74 -17.66
CA TYR A 50 7.42 1.74 -17.11
C TYR A 50 6.61 2.94 -17.64
N SER A 51 5.46 2.67 -18.25
CA SER A 51 4.48 3.68 -18.62
C SER A 51 3.45 3.81 -17.51
N ILE A 52 3.18 5.04 -17.07
CA ILE A 52 2.37 5.34 -15.87
C ILE A 52 0.92 4.83 -15.96
N ASP A 53 0.39 4.68 -17.18
CA ASP A 53 -0.97 4.19 -17.43
C ASP A 53 -1.06 2.66 -17.57
N MET A 54 0.06 1.95 -17.43
CA MET A 54 0.10 0.49 -17.53
C MET A 54 0.10 -0.15 -16.13
N PRO A 55 -0.49 -1.35 -15.98
CA PRO A 55 -0.42 -2.07 -14.71
C PRO A 55 1.04 -2.38 -14.35
N ILE A 56 1.37 -2.29 -13.06
CA ILE A 56 2.69 -2.66 -12.54
C ILE A 56 2.85 -4.18 -12.67
N ARG A 57 3.64 -4.62 -13.64
CA ARG A 57 3.95 -6.05 -13.87
C ARG A 57 5.34 -6.38 -13.35
N CYS A 58 5.54 -6.19 -12.04
CA CYS A 58 6.81 -6.46 -11.39
C CYS A 58 6.60 -7.43 -10.23
N GLN A 59 7.07 -8.68 -10.38
CA GLN A 59 6.91 -9.70 -9.34
C GLN A 59 7.56 -9.30 -8.01
N ARG A 60 8.68 -8.57 -8.07
CA ARG A 60 9.35 -8.02 -6.88
C ARG A 60 8.50 -6.98 -6.14
N PHE A 61 7.67 -6.22 -6.86
CA PHE A 61 6.72 -5.30 -6.25
C PHE A 61 5.63 -6.08 -5.51
N ASP A 62 5.06 -7.11 -6.16
CA ASP A 62 4.03 -7.95 -5.54
C ASP A 62 4.52 -8.64 -4.26
N ASP A 63 5.75 -9.17 -4.28
CA ASP A 63 6.38 -9.82 -3.12
C ASP A 63 6.65 -8.81 -2.00
N ALA A 64 7.12 -7.60 -2.34
CA ALA A 64 7.36 -6.54 -1.37
C ALA A 64 6.06 -6.05 -0.69
N ILE A 65 4.98 -5.90 -1.46
CA ILE A 65 3.66 -5.54 -0.94
C ILE A 65 3.12 -6.65 -0.02
N ARG A 66 3.22 -7.92 -0.43
CA ARG A 66 2.82 -9.06 0.44
C ARG A 66 3.56 -9.04 1.77
N CYS A 67 4.89 -8.91 1.75
CA CYS A 67 5.69 -8.86 2.97
C CYS A 67 5.35 -7.66 3.85
N LEU A 68 5.04 -6.51 3.25
CA LEU A 68 4.64 -5.31 3.97
C LEU A 68 3.29 -5.49 4.69
N ILE A 69 2.30 -6.09 4.03
CA ILE A 69 0.98 -6.36 4.60
C ILE A 69 1.10 -7.37 5.76
N GLU A 70 1.83 -8.47 5.56
CA GLU A 70 2.06 -9.47 6.60
C GLU A 70 2.72 -8.87 7.87
N ARG A 71 3.62 -7.91 7.69
CA ARG A 71 4.25 -7.20 8.82
C ARG A 71 3.24 -6.30 9.56
N GLN A 72 2.33 -5.65 8.84
CA GLN A 72 1.29 -4.84 9.45
C GLN A 72 0.23 -5.68 10.18
N ASP A 73 -0.15 -6.84 9.64
CA ASP A 73 -1.06 -7.78 10.31
C ASP A 73 -0.47 -8.30 11.63
N LYS A 74 0.84 -8.61 11.64
CA LYS A 74 1.54 -8.99 12.88
C LYS A 74 1.57 -7.85 13.89
N PHE A 75 1.81 -6.62 13.45
CA PHE A 75 1.85 -5.45 14.33
C PHE A 75 0.48 -5.14 14.95
N SER A 76 -0.59 -5.29 14.17
CA SER A 76 -1.97 -5.11 14.64
C SER A 76 -2.43 -6.22 15.60
N MET A 77 -1.85 -7.43 15.54
CA MET A 77 -2.07 -8.47 16.57
C MET A 77 -1.29 -8.25 17.88
N LEU A 78 -0.15 -7.55 17.84
CA LEU A 78 0.73 -7.37 19.01
C LEU A 78 0.33 -6.18 19.89
N THR A 79 -0.57 -5.32 19.43
CA THR A 79 -1.08 -4.19 20.22
C THR A 79 -2.29 -4.66 21.04
N VAL A 80 -2.03 -5.26 22.21
CA VAL A 80 -3.01 -5.56 23.27
C VAL A 80 -2.66 -4.76 24.51
#